data_AF-A0A2E0ENK1-F1
#
_entry.id   AF-A0A2E0ENK1-F1
#
_cell.length_a   1.000
_cell.length_b   1.000
_cell.length_c   1.000
_cell.angle_alpha   90.00
_cell.angle_beta   90.00
_cell.angle_gamma   90.00
#
_symmetry.space_group_name_H-M   'P 1'
#
loop_
_entity.id
_entity.type
_entity.pdbx_description
1 polymer ?
#
loop_
_entity_poly.entity_id
_entity_poly.type
_entity_poly.pdbx_seq_one_letter_code
_entity_poly.pdbx_strand_id
1 'polypeptide(L)'
;LPHEAVQPLIRHWVQMIGEHPESYLAHRWRVTCYLLDLCHDPDQPGIITHPFPVEAYQGHWYEGPTAEALNIHIDSPREAAIDTSLAIRWLRFHTVLMSPWVYMLGLLSLLPLLWRKRGTRYGALGLTINTSAWLMALPLFFIVPNLQVRYLIWPICASILCLICYAASRQQE
;
A
#
# COMPACT_ATOMS: atom_id res chain seq x y z
N LEU A 1 24.38 6.65 -6.83
CA LEU A 1 24.91 5.87 -7.96
C LEU A 1 25.17 6.81 -9.12
N PRO A 2 26.36 6.79 -9.74
CA PRO A 2 26.63 7.58 -10.94
C PRO A 2 25.69 7.15 -12.07
N HIS A 3 25.26 8.11 -12.91
CA HIS A 3 24.25 7.92 -13.96
C HIS A 3 24.60 6.78 -14.94
N GLU A 4 25.90 6.55 -15.14
CA GLU A 4 26.45 5.50 -16.02
C GLU A 4 26.23 4.09 -15.48
N ALA A 5 26.07 3.90 -14.17
CA ALA A 5 25.81 2.61 -13.54
C ALA A 5 24.33 2.19 -13.58
N VAL A 6 23.41 3.12 -13.81
CA VAL A 6 21.96 2.88 -13.73
C VAL A 6 21.41 2.20 -14.99
N GLN A 7 21.92 2.57 -16.16
CA GLN A 7 21.44 2.03 -17.45
C GLN A 7 21.69 0.52 -17.60
N PRO A 8 22.87 -0.03 -17.25
CA PRO A 8 23.09 -1.48 -17.25
C PRO A 8 22.14 -2.21 -16.30
N LEU A 9 21.90 -1.65 -15.12
CA LEU A 9 20.98 -2.19 -14.10
C LEU A 9 19.53 -2.26 -14.61
N ILE A 10 19.02 -1.19 -15.22
CA ILE A 10 17.68 -1.18 -15.82
C ILE A 10 17.57 -2.24 -16.91
N ARG A 11 18.56 -2.31 -17.81
CA ARG A 11 18.57 -3.28 -18.90
C ARG A 11 18.57 -4.72 -18.38
N HIS A 12 19.42 -5.02 -17.41
CA HIS A 12 19.51 -6.34 -16.80
C HIS A 12 18.22 -6.71 -16.07
N TRP A 13 17.59 -5.75 -15.39
CA TRP A 13 16.29 -5.96 -14.74
C TRP A 13 15.17 -6.27 -15.75
N VAL A 14 15.11 -5.55 -16.87
CA VAL A 14 14.14 -5.82 -17.94
C VAL A 14 14.41 -7.18 -18.59
N GLN A 15 15.68 -7.53 -18.82
CA GLN A 15 16.06 -8.84 -19.36
C GLN A 15 15.65 -9.99 -18.44
N MET A 16 15.87 -9.86 -17.13
CA MET A 16 15.44 -10.84 -16.12
C MET A 16 13.95 -11.15 -16.16
N ILE A 17 13.09 -10.18 -16.53
CA ILE A 17 11.64 -10.43 -16.68
C ILE A 17 11.36 -11.39 -17.84
N GLY A 18 12.10 -11.26 -18.94
CA GLY A 18 11.97 -12.11 -20.11
C GLY A 18 12.65 -13.47 -19.94
N GLU A 19 13.79 -13.52 -19.25
CA GLU A 19 14.58 -14.73 -19.03
C GLU A 19 14.01 -15.65 -17.94
N HIS A 20 13.37 -15.07 -16.91
CA HIS A 20 12.81 -15.81 -15.77
C HIS A 20 11.41 -15.32 -15.36
N PRO A 21 10.40 -15.44 -16.25
CA PRO A 21 9.08 -14.87 -16.02
C PRO A 21 8.37 -15.47 -14.80
N GLU A 22 8.52 -16.77 -14.53
CA GLU A 22 7.93 -17.43 -13.36
C GLU A 22 8.54 -16.92 -12.04
N SER A 23 9.87 -16.75 -11.99
CA SER A 23 10.55 -16.24 -10.80
C SER A 23 10.17 -14.78 -10.54
N TYR A 24 10.03 -13.99 -11.61
CA TYR A 24 9.53 -12.63 -11.53
C TYR A 24 8.10 -12.57 -10.99
N LEU A 25 7.17 -13.34 -11.56
CA LEU A 25 5.77 -13.35 -11.12
C LEU A 25 5.64 -13.86 -9.68
N ALA A 26 6.39 -14.89 -9.28
CA ALA A 26 6.40 -15.39 -7.91
C ALA A 26 6.92 -14.33 -6.92
N HIS A 27 7.99 -13.61 -7.28
CA HIS A 27 8.48 -12.49 -6.50
C HIS A 27 7.42 -11.37 -6.40
N ARG A 28 6.81 -10.98 -7.52
CA ARG A 28 5.77 -9.93 -7.56
C ARG A 28 4.52 -10.28 -6.78
N TRP A 29 4.11 -11.54 -6.81
CA TRP A 29 3.01 -12.01 -5.99
C TRP A 29 3.31 -11.84 -4.50
N ARG A 30 4.49 -12.28 -4.03
CA ARG A 30 4.90 -12.11 -2.63
C ARG A 30 4.92 -10.64 -2.22
N VAL A 31 5.52 -9.77 -3.03
CA VAL A 31 5.57 -8.33 -2.74
C VAL A 31 4.16 -7.72 -2.71
N THR A 32 3.27 -8.13 -3.60
CA THR A 32 1.86 -7.71 -3.59
C THR A 32 1.13 -8.15 -2.33
N CYS A 33 1.35 -9.39 -1.89
CA CYS A 33 0.80 -9.88 -0.64
C CYS A 33 1.28 -9.07 0.57
N TYR A 34 2.56 -8.67 0.61
CA TYR A 34 3.07 -7.79 1.67
C TYR A 34 2.45 -6.40 1.59
N LEU A 35 2.37 -5.80 0.40
CA LEU A 35 1.75 -4.48 0.19
C LEU A 35 0.29 -4.45 0.68
N LEU A 36 -0.46 -5.50 0.35
CA LEU A 36 -1.86 -5.64 0.71
C LEU A 36 -2.07 -6.17 2.12
N ASP A 37 -1.00 -6.47 2.87
CA ASP A 37 -1.06 -7.02 4.23
C ASP A 37 -1.62 -8.46 4.32
N LEU A 38 -1.62 -9.19 3.20
CA LEU A 38 -2.13 -10.55 3.07
C LEU A 38 -1.15 -11.61 3.59
N CYS A 39 0.14 -11.36 3.43
CA CYS A 39 1.20 -12.19 4.02
C CYS A 39 1.87 -11.38 5.11
N HIS A 40 1.60 -11.75 6.35
CA HIS A 40 2.29 -11.19 7.50
C HIS A 40 3.43 -12.13 7.89
N ASP A 41 4.64 -11.61 7.92
CA ASP A 41 5.77 -12.23 8.59
C ASP A 41 6.10 -11.36 9.82
N PRO A 42 5.86 -11.84 11.05
CA PRO A 42 6.13 -11.07 12.27
C PRO A 42 7.61 -10.71 12.40
N ASP A 43 8.50 -11.50 11.77
CA ASP A 43 9.95 -11.32 11.80
C ASP A 43 10.45 -10.47 10.61
N GLN A 44 9.58 -10.12 9.66
CA GLN A 44 9.97 -9.15 8.64
C GLN A 44 10.07 -7.75 9.24
N PRO A 45 11.19 -7.02 8.99
CA PRO A 45 11.24 -5.60 9.26
C PRO A 45 10.11 -4.96 8.45
N GLY A 46 9.13 -4.40 9.16
CA GLY A 46 7.87 -3.93 8.58
C GLY A 46 8.13 -3.05 7.37
N ILE A 47 7.25 -3.16 6.37
CA ILE A 47 7.23 -2.38 5.11
C ILE A 47 7.88 -1.04 5.38
N ILE A 48 9.08 -0.88 4.82
CA ILE A 48 10.03 0.11 5.23
C ILE A 48 9.45 1.52 5.03
N THR A 49 8.85 2.05 6.09
CA THR A 49 8.71 3.49 6.29
C THR A 49 10.08 3.92 6.81
N HIS A 50 11.02 4.21 5.91
CA HIS A 50 12.29 4.83 6.30
C HIS A 50 12.04 6.30 6.63
N PRO A 51 12.22 6.74 7.90
CA PRO A 51 12.82 8.03 8.21
C PRO A 51 14.29 7.87 8.64
N PHE A 52 14.86 6.67 8.56
CA PHE A 52 16.23 6.40 9.01
C PHE A 52 17.24 6.48 7.84
N PRO A 53 18.38 7.16 8.01
CA PRO A 53 19.50 7.04 7.09
C PRO A 53 20.02 5.59 7.09
N VAL A 54 20.33 5.09 5.88
CA VAL A 54 20.76 3.72 5.59
C VAL A 54 22.00 3.30 6.41
N GLU A 55 22.75 4.26 6.92
CA GLU A 55 23.93 4.08 7.77
C GLU A 55 23.65 3.39 9.11
N ALA A 56 22.40 3.40 9.61
CA ALA A 56 22.03 2.76 10.87
C ALA A 56 21.82 1.23 10.76
N TYR A 57 21.82 0.66 9.56
CA TYR A 57 21.57 -0.77 9.32
C TYR A 57 22.88 -1.56 9.14
N GLN A 58 23.88 -1.32 10.00
CA GLN A 58 25.09 -2.15 10.04
C GLN A 58 24.81 -3.50 10.72
N GLY A 59 24.16 -4.41 10.01
CA GLY A 59 24.15 -5.85 10.32
C GLY A 59 23.20 -6.33 11.41
N HIS A 60 22.36 -5.47 11.99
CA HIS A 60 21.33 -5.87 12.96
C HIS A 60 19.93 -5.84 12.34
N TRP A 61 19.21 -6.95 12.46
CA TRP A 61 17.78 -7.03 12.15
C TRP A 61 17.01 -6.13 13.12
N TYR A 62 16.05 -5.35 12.62
CA TYR A 62 15.24 -4.47 13.46
C TYR A 62 14.29 -5.32 14.30
N GLU A 63 14.70 -5.66 15.52
CA GLU A 63 13.80 -6.14 16.56
C GLU A 63 12.83 -4.98 16.86
N GLY A 64 11.54 -5.16 16.59
CA GLY A 64 10.54 -4.13 16.87
C GLY A 64 10.60 -3.68 18.34
N PRO A 65 10.18 -2.45 18.66
CA PRO A 65 10.20 -1.98 20.03
C PRO A 65 9.35 -2.88 20.93
N THR A 66 9.88 -3.23 22.11
CA THR A 66 9.14 -3.92 23.16
C THR A 66 8.01 -3.02 23.69
N ALA A 67 7.02 -3.60 24.36
CA ALA A 67 5.90 -2.86 24.94
C ALA A 67 6.33 -1.74 25.93
N GLU A 68 7.53 -1.82 26.49
CA GLU A 68 8.12 -0.76 27.33
C GLU A 68 8.55 0.49 26.53
N ALA A 69 8.89 0.36 25.25
CA ALA A 69 9.30 1.47 24.40
C ALA A 69 8.13 2.37 23.95
N LEU A 70 6.88 1.93 24.14
CA LEU A 70 5.67 2.76 23.93
C LEU A 70 5.43 3.79 25.05
N ASN A 71 6.26 3.81 26.10
CA ASN A 71 6.10 4.67 27.27
C ASN A 71 7.14 5.82 27.34
N ILE A 72 7.85 6.10 26.24
CA ILE A 72 8.92 7.10 26.20
C ILE A 72 8.32 8.48 25.94
N HIS A 73 8.77 9.48 26.69
CA HIS A 73 8.37 10.88 26.54
C HIS A 73 8.69 11.41 25.13
N ILE A 74 7.70 12.04 24.50
CA ILE A 74 7.81 12.62 23.15
C ILE A 74 8.53 13.97 23.26
N ASP A 75 9.85 13.98 23.13
CA ASP A 75 10.65 15.20 23.23
C ASP A 75 10.90 15.86 21.85
N SER A 76 10.58 15.18 20.74
CA SER A 76 10.80 15.72 19.39
C SER A 76 9.76 15.31 18.33
N PRO A 77 9.56 16.12 17.26
CA PRO A 77 8.71 15.77 16.11
C PRO A 77 9.14 14.48 15.38
N ARG A 78 10.41 14.10 15.53
CA ARG A 78 11.00 12.92 14.90
C ARG A 78 10.61 11.64 15.64
N GLU A 79 10.64 11.66 16.96
CA GLU A 79 10.19 10.53 17.81
C GLU A 79 8.68 10.35 17.70
N ALA A 80 7.91 11.44 17.65
CA ALA A 80 6.46 11.39 17.40
C ALA A 80 6.10 10.69 16.07
N ALA A 81 6.90 10.87 15.02
CA ALA A 81 6.68 10.20 13.73
C ALA A 81 7.00 8.70 13.78
N ILE A 82 8.01 8.31 14.56
CA ILE A 82 8.38 6.91 14.81
C ILE A 82 7.27 6.23 15.63
N ASP A 83 6.82 6.84 16.72
CA ASP A 83 5.74 6.32 17.57
C ASP A 83 4.41 6.20 16.80
N THR A 84 4.10 7.17 15.94
CA THR A 84 2.92 7.10 15.07
C THR A 84 3.02 5.93 14.10
N SER A 85 4.20 5.68 13.52
CA SER A 85 4.39 4.55 12.60
C SER A 85 4.26 3.19 13.30
N LEU A 86 4.73 3.09 14.55
CA LEU A 86 4.63 1.90 15.39
C LEU A 86 3.21 1.67 15.89
N ALA A 87 2.52 2.72 16.33
CA ALA A 87 1.11 2.66 16.71
C ALA A 87 0.22 2.28 15.52
N ILE A 88 0.48 2.82 14.33
CA ILE A 88 -0.21 2.42 13.10
C ILE A 88 0.09 0.95 12.77
N ARG A 89 1.34 0.48 12.91
CA ARG A 89 1.70 -0.93 12.70
C ARG A 89 0.95 -1.83 13.69
N TRP A 90 0.90 -1.45 14.96
CA TRP A 90 0.18 -2.19 16.00
C TRP A 90 -1.34 -2.18 15.76
N LEU A 91 -1.92 -1.04 15.39
CA LEU A 91 -3.33 -0.92 15.03
C LEU A 91 -3.65 -1.75 13.78
N ARG A 92 -2.77 -1.80 12.78
CA ARG A 92 -2.92 -2.70 11.62
C ARG A 92 -2.88 -4.17 12.03
N PHE A 93 -2.04 -4.52 13.00
CA PHE A 93 -1.95 -5.87 13.53
C PHE A 93 -3.23 -6.31 14.25
N HIS A 94 -3.89 -5.40 14.96
CA HIS A 94 -5.09 -5.70 15.75
C HIS A 94 -6.41 -5.35 15.08
N THR A 95 -6.39 -4.59 13.98
CA THR A 95 -7.59 -4.06 13.34
C THR A 95 -7.59 -4.37 11.85
N VAL A 96 -8.34 -5.40 11.46
CA VAL A 96 -8.54 -5.82 10.06
C VAL A 96 -8.96 -4.65 9.17
N LEU A 97 -9.76 -3.71 9.69
CA LEU A 97 -10.22 -2.53 8.96
C LEU A 97 -9.09 -1.58 8.51
N MET A 98 -7.91 -1.66 9.12
CA MET A 98 -6.75 -0.84 8.75
C MET A 98 -5.88 -1.52 7.68
N SER A 99 -6.18 -2.75 7.29
CA SER A 99 -5.42 -3.46 6.26
C SER A 99 -5.82 -2.99 4.85
N PRO A 100 -4.84 -2.60 4.00
CA PRO A 100 -5.10 -2.12 2.64
C PRO A 100 -5.96 -3.06 1.77
N TRP A 101 -5.86 -4.39 1.95
CA TRP A 101 -6.68 -5.35 1.18
C TRP A 101 -8.18 -5.13 1.38
N VAL A 102 -8.64 -4.70 2.56
CA VAL A 102 -10.06 -4.46 2.84
C VAL A 102 -10.61 -3.36 1.95
N TYR A 103 -9.85 -2.27 1.80
CA TYR A 103 -10.22 -1.14 0.94
C TYR A 103 -10.19 -1.52 -0.54
N MET A 104 -9.24 -2.36 -0.96
CA MET A 104 -9.19 -2.87 -2.33
C MET A 104 -10.38 -3.78 -2.66
N LEU A 105 -10.81 -4.64 -1.73
CA LEU A 105 -12.05 -5.41 -1.86
C LEU A 105 -13.29 -4.51 -1.88
N GLY A 106 -13.29 -3.42 -1.10
CA GLY A 106 -14.31 -2.38 -1.16
C GLY A 106 -14.43 -1.78 -2.56
N LEU A 107 -13.32 -1.37 -3.17
CA LEU A 107 -13.31 -0.88 -4.55
C LEU A 107 -13.84 -1.92 -5.55
N LEU A 108 -13.42 -3.18 -5.42
CA LEU A 108 -13.86 -4.25 -6.31
C LEU A 108 -15.38 -4.52 -6.18
N SER A 109 -15.88 -4.59 -4.96
CA SER A 109 -17.29 -4.87 -4.67
C SER A 109 -18.23 -3.71 -5.02
N LEU A 110 -17.76 -2.47 -4.90
CA LEU A 110 -18.54 -1.27 -5.26
C LEU A 110 -18.66 -1.07 -6.77
N LEU A 111 -17.74 -1.61 -7.58
CA LEU A 111 -17.74 -1.45 -9.04
C LEU A 111 -19.08 -1.85 -9.71
N PRO A 112 -19.63 -3.07 -9.52
CA PRO A 112 -20.91 -3.45 -10.11
C PRO A 112 -22.09 -2.65 -9.56
N LEU A 113 -22.01 -2.21 -8.30
CA LEU A 113 -23.06 -1.42 -7.65
C LEU A 113 -23.13 -0.01 -8.24
N LEU A 114 -21.99 0.65 -8.38
CA LEU A 114 -21.87 1.96 -9.03
C LEU A 114 -22.21 1.88 -10.53
N TRP A 115 -21.86 0.77 -11.19
CA TRP A 115 -22.23 0.52 -12.58
C TRP A 115 -23.74 0.51 -12.80
N ARG A 116 -24.49 -0.12 -11.88
CA ARG A 116 -25.96 -0.10 -11.91
C ARG A 116 -26.52 1.31 -11.71
N LYS A 117 -25.83 2.15 -10.92
CA LYS A 117 -26.23 3.54 -10.62
C LYS A 117 -25.65 4.58 -11.60
N ARG A 118 -25.03 4.16 -12.70
CA ARG A 118 -24.33 5.06 -13.65
C ARG A 118 -25.19 6.17 -14.27
N GLY A 119 -26.53 6.03 -14.24
CA GLY A 119 -27.46 7.06 -14.71
C GLY A 119 -27.64 8.22 -13.72
N THR A 120 -27.18 8.07 -12.48
CA THR A 120 -27.23 9.12 -11.45
C THR A 120 -25.93 9.93 -11.43
N ARG A 121 -25.99 11.19 -10.97
CA ARG A 121 -24.80 12.06 -10.87
C ARG A 121 -23.72 11.43 -9.97
N TYR A 122 -24.13 10.88 -8.83
CA TYR A 122 -23.21 10.27 -7.88
C TYR A 122 -22.70 8.90 -8.32
N GLY A 123 -23.50 8.11 -9.04
CA GLY A 123 -23.04 6.83 -9.59
C GLY A 123 -21.96 7.01 -10.66
N ALA A 124 -22.11 7.99 -11.56
CA ALA A 124 -21.09 8.33 -12.56
C ALA A 124 -19.80 8.87 -11.91
N LEU A 125 -19.92 9.74 -10.91
CA LEU A 125 -18.77 10.24 -10.15
C LEU A 125 -18.04 9.11 -9.43
N GLY A 126 -18.78 8.23 -8.74
CA GLY A 126 -18.22 7.07 -8.05
C GLY A 126 -17.49 6.12 -9.00
N LEU A 127 -18.03 5.86 -10.20
CA LEU A 127 -17.34 5.07 -11.22
C LEU A 127 -16.03 5.72 -11.65
N THR A 128 -16.02 7.03 -11.88
CA THR A 128 -14.82 7.77 -12.27
C THR A 128 -13.73 7.66 -11.21
N ILE A 129 -14.09 7.84 -9.94
CA ILE A 129 -13.19 7.68 -8.80
C ILE A 129 -12.67 6.24 -8.74
N ASN A 130 -13.55 5.24 -8.83
CA ASN A 130 -13.18 3.83 -8.79
C ASN A 130 -12.20 3.45 -9.92
N THR A 131 -12.49 3.86 -11.16
CA THR A 131 -11.61 3.62 -12.30
C THR A 131 -10.25 4.30 -12.11
N SER A 132 -10.21 5.55 -11.65
CA SER A 132 -8.94 6.23 -11.38
C SER A 132 -8.10 5.52 -10.31
N ALA A 133 -8.75 4.98 -9.26
CA ALA A 133 -8.08 4.20 -8.23
C ALA A 133 -7.43 2.94 -8.79
N TRP A 134 -8.14 2.20 -9.64
CA TRP A 134 -7.59 1.01 -10.30
C TRP A 134 -6.50 1.33 -11.32
N LEU A 135 -6.63 2.43 -12.07
CA LEU A 135 -5.58 2.88 -12.98
C LEU A 135 -4.29 3.25 -12.25
N MET A 136 -4.39 3.76 -11.02
CA MET A 136 -3.21 4.01 -10.18
C MET A 136 -2.70 2.74 -9.49
N ALA A 137 -3.58 1.84 -9.04
CA ALA A 137 -3.20 0.65 -8.27
C ALA A 137 -2.65 -0.50 -9.12
N LEU A 138 -3.25 -0.79 -10.29
CA LEU A 138 -2.86 -1.94 -11.11
C LEU A 138 -1.38 -1.93 -11.52
N PRO A 139 -0.80 -0.80 -11.99
CA PRO A 139 0.62 -0.77 -12.34
C PRO A 139 1.53 -1.09 -11.16
N LEU A 140 1.11 -0.81 -9.92
CA LEU A 140 1.91 -1.08 -8.72
C LEU A 140 2.16 -2.57 -8.52
N PHE A 141 1.20 -3.43 -8.88
CA PHE A 141 1.32 -4.89 -8.75
C PHE A 141 2.35 -5.50 -9.71
N PHE A 142 2.65 -4.81 -10.81
CA PHE A 142 3.56 -5.32 -11.84
C PHE A 142 4.90 -4.59 -11.84
N ILE A 143 4.91 -3.26 -11.76
CA ILE A 143 6.07 -2.45 -12.15
C ILE A 143 6.92 -2.02 -10.96
N VAL A 144 6.32 -1.70 -9.81
CA VAL A 144 7.03 -0.94 -8.78
C VAL A 144 8.03 -1.82 -8.00
N PRO A 145 9.34 -1.50 -7.99
CA PRO A 145 10.37 -2.33 -7.35
C PRO A 145 10.37 -2.22 -5.82
N ASN A 146 9.82 -1.15 -5.25
CA ASN A 146 9.71 -0.94 -3.81
C ASN A 146 8.28 -0.46 -3.47
N LEU A 147 7.52 -1.31 -2.78
CA LEU A 147 6.12 -1.08 -2.50
C LEU A 147 5.94 -0.51 -1.10
N GLN A 148 5.75 0.81 -1.05
CA GLN A 148 5.39 1.51 0.17
C GLN A 148 3.88 1.75 0.22
N VAL A 149 3.30 1.64 1.42
CA VAL A 149 1.87 1.85 1.68
C VAL A 149 1.39 3.23 1.19
N ARG A 150 2.28 4.23 1.12
CA ARG A 150 1.95 5.56 0.57
C ARG A 150 1.36 5.52 -0.84
N TYR A 151 1.71 4.52 -1.65
CA TYR A 151 1.17 4.37 -3.01
C TYR A 151 -0.29 3.89 -3.00
N LEU A 152 -0.79 3.35 -1.88
CA LEU A 152 -2.17 2.94 -1.71
C LEU A 152 -3.05 4.00 -1.03
N ILE A 153 -2.51 5.16 -0.65
CA ILE A 153 -3.30 6.25 -0.03
C ILE A 153 -4.48 6.62 -0.92
N TRP A 154 -4.25 6.82 -2.22
CA TRP A 154 -5.34 7.16 -3.13
C TRP A 154 -6.40 6.05 -3.27
N PRO A 155 -6.06 4.78 -3.55
CA PRO A 155 -7.03 3.68 -3.52
C PRO A 155 -7.81 3.57 -2.21
N ILE A 156 -7.16 3.77 -1.06
CA ILE A 156 -7.83 3.76 0.26
C ILE A 156 -8.85 4.91 0.33
N CYS A 157 -8.46 6.15 0.07
CA CYS A 157 -9.38 7.29 0.06
C CYS A 157 -10.51 7.11 -0.97
N ALA A 158 -10.18 6.63 -2.17
CA ALA A 158 -11.13 6.38 -3.25
C ALA A 158 -12.19 5.34 -2.84
N SER A 159 -11.82 4.31 -2.09
CA SER A 159 -12.78 3.31 -1.59
C SER A 159 -13.87 3.94 -0.70
N ILE A 160 -13.47 4.86 0.19
CA ILE A 160 -14.38 5.59 1.08
C ILE A 160 -15.26 6.54 0.27
N LEU A 161 -14.67 7.29 -0.67
CA LEU A 161 -15.42 8.18 -1.56
C LEU A 161 -16.41 7.43 -2.44
N CYS A 162 -16.06 6.24 -2.95
CA CYS A 162 -16.95 5.38 -3.71
C CYS A 162 -18.15 4.93 -2.87
N LEU A 163 -17.93 4.59 -1.60
CA LEU A 163 -19.01 4.22 -0.68
C LEU A 163 -19.96 5.39 -0.45
N ILE A 164 -19.43 6.60 -0.23
CA ILE A 164 -20.22 7.84 -0.08
C ILE A 164 -21.03 8.12 -1.36
N CYS A 165 -20.39 8.02 -2.53
CA CYS A 165 -21.07 8.23 -3.82
C CYS A 165 -22.18 7.19 -4.04
N TYR A 166 -21.94 5.93 -3.69
CA TYR A 166 -22.95 4.89 -3.76
C TYR A 166 -24.13 5.19 -2.83
N ALA A 167 -23.88 5.56 -1.57
CA ALA A 167 -24.93 5.94 -0.62
C ALA A 167 -25.76 7.14 -1.12
N ALA A 168 -25.09 8.19 -1.62
CA ALA A 168 -25.76 9.36 -2.18
C ALA A 168 -26.57 9.04 -3.45
N SER A 169 -26.09 8.11 -4.29
CA SER A 169 -26.83 7.69 -5.49
C SER A 169 -28.15 7.00 -5.18
N ARG A 170 -28.26 6.32 -4.01
CA ARG A 170 -29.51 5.67 -3.57
C ARG A 170 -30.58 6.66 -3.14
N GLN A 171 -30.23 7.90 -2.84
CA GLN A 171 -31.18 8.95 -2.48
C GLN A 171 -31.73 9.70 -3.70
N GLN A 172 -31.20 9.42 -4.90
CA GLN A 172 -31.66 10.02 -6.16
C GLN A 172 -32.65 9.13 -6.93
N GLU A 173 -33.03 7.99 -6.34
CA GLU A 173 -34.06 7.06 -6.84
C GLU A 173 -35.39 7.32 -6.14
#